data_AF-A0A534UM79-F1
#
_entry.id   AF-A0A534UM79-F1
#
_cell.length_a   1.000
_cell.length_b   1.000
_cell.length_c   1.000
_cell.angle_alpha   90.00
_cell.angle_beta   90.00
_cell.angle_gamma   90.00
#
_symmetry.space_group_name_H-M   'P 1'
#
loop_
_entity.id
_entity.type
_entity.pdbx_description
1 polymer ?
#
loop_
_entity_poly.entity_id
_entity_poly.type
_entity_poly.pdbx_seq_one_letter_code
_entity_poly.pdbx_strand_id
1 'polypeptide(L)' 'MLRRIREQTRYAIERVKMILETAGTSLDNVLTVLTHLTRREDLAAYNEEYAKFSRATNPLGPPWK' A
#
# COMPACT_ATOMS: atom_id res chain seq x y z
N MET A 1 -11.10 -6.58 15.50
CA MET A 1 -9.64 -6.31 15.37
C MET A 1 -9.21 -5.90 13.96
N LEU A 2 -9.82 -6.44 12.88
CA LEU A 2 -9.50 -6.14 11.47
C LEU A 2 -9.68 -4.67 11.02
N ARG A 3 -10.50 -3.88 11.71
CA ARG A 3 -10.78 -2.49 11.32
C ARG A 3 -9.55 -1.57 11.41
N ARG A 4 -8.61 -1.85 12.32
CA ARG A 4 -7.39 -1.05 12.52
C ARG A 4 -6.41 -1.16 11.36
N ILE A 5 -6.21 -2.33 10.74
CA ILE A 5 -5.17 -2.46 9.71
C ILE A 5 -5.52 -1.70 8.43
N ARG A 6 -6.80 -1.70 8.00
CA ARG A 6 -7.23 -0.93 6.83
C ARG A 6 -7.05 0.58 7.06
N GLU A 7 -7.44 1.06 8.24
CA GLU A 7 -7.26 2.46 8.63
C GLU A 7 -5.76 2.84 8.69
N GLN A 8 -4.91 2.00 9.27
CA GLN A 8 -3.46 2.21 9.33
C GLN A 8 -2.81 2.16 7.94
N THR A 9 -3.23 1.24 7.08
CA THR A 9 -2.72 1.09 5.71
C THR A 9 -3.00 2.35 4.90
N ARG A 10 -4.26 2.83 4.91
CA ARG A 10 -4.63 4.08 4.25
C ARG A 10 -3.84 5.25 4.80
N TYR A 11 -3.73 5.37 6.13
CA TYR A 11 -2.99 6.46 6.76
C TYR A 11 -1.51 6.48 6.31
N ALA A 12 -0.85 5.32 6.29
CA ALA A 12 0.53 5.20 5.86
C ALA A 12 0.71 5.59 4.38
N ILE A 13 -0.16 5.08 3.49
CA ILE A 13 -0.07 5.37 2.04
C ILE A 13 -0.35 6.85 1.75
N GLU A 14 -1.33 7.48 2.39
CA GLU A 14 -1.60 8.92 2.23
C GLU A 14 -0.43 9.79 2.69
N ARG A 15 0.30 9.39 3.74
CA ARG A 15 1.52 10.09 4.15
C ARG A 15 2.65 9.94 3.13
N VAL A 16 2.84 8.74 2.58
CA VAL A 16 3.81 8.50 1.50
C VAL A 16 3.46 9.33 0.28
N LYS A 17 2.19 9.37 -0.12
CA LYS A 17 1.69 10.21 -1.21
C LYS A 17 2.03 11.68 -0.99
N MET A 18 1.71 12.21 0.20
CA MET A 18 2.03 13.60 0.57
C MET A 18 3.54 13.90 0.45
N ILE A 19 4.40 12.98 0.89
CA ILE A 19 5.87 13.14 0.79
C ILE A 19 6.32 13.15 -0.68
N LEU A 20 5.80 12.23 -1.50
CA LEU A 20 6.11 12.15 -2.92
C LEU A 20 5.66 13.40 -3.67
N GLU A 21 4.45 13.88 -3.42
CA GLU A 21 3.93 15.12 -4.01
C GLU A 21 4.79 16.33 -3.60
N THR A 22 5.22 16.39 -2.34
CA THR A 22 6.14 17.44 -1.85
C THR A 22 7.51 17.37 -2.56
N ALA A 23 7.97 16.17 -2.93
CA ALA A 23 9.19 15.96 -3.70
C ALA A 23 9.01 16.16 -5.22
N GLY A 24 7.83 16.58 -5.68
CA GLY A 24 7.54 16.80 -7.10
C GLY A 24 7.31 15.53 -7.92
N THR A 25 6.95 14.42 -7.26
CA THR A 25 6.65 13.13 -7.90
C THR A 25 5.30 12.57 -7.40
N SER A 26 4.95 11.33 -7.74
CA SER A 26 3.68 10.71 -7.36
C SER A 26 3.83 9.22 -7.08
N LEU A 27 2.77 8.60 -6.54
CA LEU A 27 2.68 7.15 -6.37
C LEU A 27 2.82 6.38 -7.71
N ASP A 28 2.49 7.00 -8.84
CA ASP A 28 2.61 6.37 -10.16
C ASP A 28 4.07 6.14 -10.58
N ASN A 29 5.00 6.89 -9.99
CA ASN A 29 6.44 6.77 -10.24
C ASN A 29 7.14 5.81 -9.25
N VAL A 30 6.40 5.12 -8.38
CA VAL A 30 6.97 4.17 -7.41
C VAL A 30 7.31 2.86 -8.11
N LEU A 31 8.59 2.50 -8.10
CA LEU A 31 9.07 1.26 -8.72
C LEU A 31 8.95 0.03 -7.81
N THR A 32 9.05 0.21 -6.50
CA THR A 32 9.06 -0.90 -5.53
C THR A 32 8.45 -0.46 -4.21
N VAL A 33 7.63 -1.33 -3.63
CA VAL A 33 7.06 -1.17 -2.29
C VAL A 33 7.42 -2.40 -1.47
N LEU A 34 8.11 -2.19 -0.35
CA LEU A 34 8.36 -3.21 0.67
C LEU A 34 7.50 -2.89 1.89
N THR A 35 6.68 -3.85 2.32
CA THR A 35 5.80 -3.68 3.49
C THR A 35 6.10 -4.70 4.56
N HIS A 36 6.15 -4.24 5.82
CA HIS A 36 6.27 -5.07 7.00
C HIS A 36 4.97 -5.01 7.81
N LEU A 37 4.32 -6.15 8.00
CA LEU A 37 3.14 -6.30 8.86
C LEU A 37 3.55 -6.93 10.18
N THR A 38 3.04 -6.41 11.29
CA THR A 38 3.28 -6.97 12.63
C THR A 38 2.71 -8.37 12.79
N ARG A 39 1.60 -8.67 12.10
CA ARG A 39 0.86 -9.93 12.21
C ARG A 39 0.55 -10.46 10.82
N ARG A 40 0.67 -11.78 10.65
CA ARG A 40 0.43 -12.45 9.36
C ARG A 40 -1.05 -12.40 8.98
N GLU A 41 -1.94 -12.49 9.97
CA GLU A 41 -3.40 -12.48 9.76
C GLU A 41 -3.92 -11.17 9.14
N ASP A 42 -3.15 -10.09 9.23
CA ASP A 42 -3.52 -8.78 8.70
C ASP A 42 -3.29 -8.66 7.18
N LEU A 43 -2.59 -9.64 6.57
CA LEU A 43 -2.17 -9.60 5.17
C LEU A 43 -3.34 -9.43 4.19
N ALA A 44 -4.43 -10.17 4.37
CA ALA A 44 -5.58 -10.11 3.48
C ALA A 44 -6.24 -8.72 3.51
N ALA A 45 -6.48 -8.18 4.71
CA ALA A 45 -7.08 -6.87 4.89
C ALA A 45 -6.16 -5.72 4.46
N TYR A 46 -4.84 -5.87 4.63
CA TYR A 46 -3.85 -4.95 4.08
C TYR A 46 -3.90 -4.93 2.55
N ASN A 47 -3.88 -6.09 1.90
CA ASN A 47 -3.90 -6.20 0.44
C ASN A 47 -5.16 -5.58 -0.18
N GLU A 48 -6.33 -5.81 0.43
CA GLU A 48 -7.59 -5.21 -0.01
C GLU A 48 -7.56 -3.67 0.04
N GLU A 49 -6.95 -3.10 1.09
CA GLU A 49 -6.84 -1.64 1.20
C GLU A 49 -5.76 -1.09 0.27
N TYR A 50 -4.59 -1.75 0.19
CA TYR A 50 -3.48 -1.38 -0.68
C TYR A 50 -3.88 -1.38 -2.16
N ALA A 51 -4.69 -2.37 -2.59
CA ALA A 51 -5.17 -2.49 -3.96
C ALA A 51 -5.92 -1.25 -4.47
N LYS A 52 -6.48 -0.43 -3.57
CA LYS A 52 -7.16 0.84 -3.92
C LYS A 52 -6.20 1.91 -4.41
N PHE A 53 -4.92 1.82 -4.04
CA PHE A 53 -3.87 2.78 -4.39
C PHE A 53 -2.99 2.29 -5.53
N SER A 54 -2.88 0.97 -5.71
CA SER A 54 -2.19 0.40 -6.86
C SER A 54 -3.06 0.52 -8.12
N ARG A 55 -3.00 1.66 -8.80
CA ARG A 55 -3.53 1.78 -10.17
C ARG A 55 -2.63 0.97 -11.11
N ALA A 56 -2.92 -0.32 -11.23
CA ALA A 56 -2.63 -1.15 -12.41
C ALA A 56 -1.18 -1.19 -12.95
N THR A 57 -0.14 -1.09 -12.12
CA THR A 57 1.24 -1.40 -12.54
C THR A 57 1.84 -2.50 -11.69
N ASN A 58 1.23 -3.68 -11.76
CA ASN A 58 1.96 -4.90 -11.43
C ASN A 58 1.78 -5.91 -12.57
N PRO A 59 2.66 -5.92 -13.58
CA PRO A 59 2.62 -6.93 -14.65
C PRO A 59 2.82 -8.37 -14.13
N LEU A 60 3.27 -8.55 -12.89
CA LEU A 60 3.49 -9.85 -12.24
C LEU A 60 2.30 -10.31 -11.38
N GLY A 61 1.26 -9.48 -11.21
CA GLY A 61 0.14 -9.79 -10.31
C GLY A 61 0.54 -9.80 -8.82
N PRO A 62 -0.41 -9.92 -7.89
CA PRO A 62 -0.13 -9.84 -6.45
C PRO A 62 0.95 -10.86 -6.04
N PRO A 63 1.92 -10.49 -5.18
CA PRO A 63 3.10 -11.30 -4.85
C PRO A 63 2.79 -12.57 -4.02
N TRP A 64 1.52 -12.94 -3.89
CA TRP A 64 1.02 -14.07 -3.11
C TRP A 64 0.33 -15.15 -3.97
N LYS A 65 0.42 -15.03 -5.29
CA LYS A 65 0.20 -16.17 -6.19
C LYS A 65 1.42 -17.09 -6.18
#